data_AF-A0A5S4SY63-F1
#
_entry.id   AF-A0A5S4SY63-F1
#
_cell.length_a   1.000
_cell.length_b   1.000
_cell.length_c   1.000
_cell.angle_alpha   90.00
_cell.angle_beta   90.00
_cell.angle_gamma   90.00
#
_symmetry.space_group_name_H-M   'P 1'
#
loop_
_entity.id
_entity.type
_entity.pdbx_description
1 polymer ?
#
loop_
_entity_poly.entity_id
_entity_poly.type
_entity_poly.pdbx_seq_one_letter_code
_entity_poly.pdbx_strand_id
1 'polypeptide(L)'
;MELFSKRYEDLKRKAWAQIIRSTLLTDKLSNHARRKLEADAETIYALEFSISNVHGFLAGMIQSMGSIYTDMVLGLFDTIIERSSDNVVFYKSWKSNQKHKVGMRIRKKRFIIPRFNTWSSGALQYECEQFLGDIDKVFGYLNGISGDYFGLRQSFRKNNVNTSERFTSEFFEYRYYKGSGTLHFFPKSDEVVDRLNRFVGRIRQWLPQDMGDANEHFKKQYEQAEKYSDDYLKAFREPLHKSPTHVLAHACRVRQHPGLCSNLILA
;
A
#
# COMPACT_ATOMS: atom_id res chain seq x y z
N MET A 1 -4.62 46.24 26.56
CA MET A 1 -5.62 45.33 25.94
C MET A 1 -4.98 44.34 24.96
N GLU A 2 -4.06 44.76 24.10
CA GLU A 2 -3.42 43.91 23.09
C GLU A 2 -2.67 42.69 23.65
N LEU A 3 -1.94 42.86 24.76
CA LEU A 3 -1.23 41.75 25.44
C LEU A 3 -2.19 40.67 25.98
N PHE A 4 -3.35 41.07 26.50
CA PHE A 4 -4.35 40.13 27.02
C PHE A 4 -4.96 39.30 25.89
N SER A 5 -5.36 39.95 24.79
CA SER A 5 -5.90 39.27 23.61
C SER A 5 -4.91 38.26 23.04
N LYS A 6 -3.62 38.63 22.88
CA LYS A 6 -2.58 37.72 22.41
C LYS A 6 -2.39 36.50 23.34
N ARG A 7 -2.40 36.71 24.66
CA ARG A 7 -2.28 35.62 25.64
C ARG A 7 -3.51 34.71 25.66
N TYR A 8 -4.70 35.29 25.51
CA TYR A 8 -5.95 34.53 25.42
C TYR A 8 -5.98 33.64 24.17
N GLU A 9 -5.61 34.17 23.01
CA GLU A 9 -5.51 33.39 21.76
C GLU A 9 -4.48 32.26 21.85
N ASP A 10 -3.32 32.50 22.46
CA ASP A 10 -2.31 31.47 22.70
C ASP A 10 -2.82 30.37 23.65
N LEU A 11 -3.53 30.74 24.71
CA LEU A 11 -4.15 29.78 25.63
C LEU A 11 -5.23 28.93 24.92
N LYS A 12 -6.10 29.58 24.14
CA LYS A 12 -7.16 28.93 23.34
C LYS A 12 -6.57 27.94 22.34
N ARG A 13 -5.52 28.34 21.61
CA ARG A 13 -4.79 27.48 20.67
C ARG A 13 -4.19 26.27 21.38
N LYS A 14 -3.57 26.47 22.55
CA LYS A 14 -3.02 25.37 23.37
C LYS A 14 -4.11 24.40 23.83
N ALA A 15 -5.26 24.90 24.26
CA ALA A 15 -6.38 24.08 24.71
C ALA A 15 -6.93 23.20 23.57
N TRP A 16 -7.20 23.77 22.40
CA TRP A 16 -7.61 23.02 21.21
C TRP A 16 -6.54 22.00 20.78
N ALA A 17 -5.27 22.39 20.78
CA ALA A 17 -4.19 21.49 20.42
C ALA A 17 -4.06 20.30 21.40
N GLN A 18 -4.38 20.51 22.69
CA GLN A 18 -4.46 19.41 23.65
C GLN A 18 -5.62 18.48 23.33
N ILE A 19 -6.83 18.98 23.04
CA ILE A 19 -7.97 18.14 22.63
C ILE A 19 -7.62 17.29 21.41
N ILE A 20 -7.05 17.90 20.37
CA ILE A 20 -6.65 17.18 19.15
C ILE A 20 -5.65 16.06 19.48
N ARG A 21 -4.62 16.36 20.29
CA ARG A 21 -3.61 15.36 20.66
C ARG A 21 -4.13 14.28 21.59
N SER A 22 -5.02 14.63 22.53
CA SER A 22 -5.57 13.73 23.54
C SER A 22 -6.75 12.92 23.05
N THR A 23 -7.34 13.27 21.90
CA THR A 23 -8.30 12.39 21.25
C THR A 23 -7.64 11.04 20.99
N LEU A 24 -8.34 9.95 21.33
CA LEU A 24 -7.92 8.55 21.15
C LEU A 24 -7.44 8.19 19.73
N LEU A 25 -7.57 9.12 18.78
CA LEU A 25 -7.35 8.93 17.36
C LEU A 25 -5.91 9.18 16.92
N THR A 26 -5.13 10.05 17.57
CA THR A 26 -3.74 10.35 17.12
C THR A 26 -2.87 9.11 17.03
N ASP A 27 -3.05 8.15 17.94
CA ASP A 27 -2.33 6.87 17.92
C ASP A 27 -2.86 5.89 16.86
N LYS A 28 -4.12 6.06 16.44
CA LYS A 28 -4.77 5.21 15.42
C LYS A 28 -4.63 5.76 14.00
N LEU A 29 -4.34 7.05 13.85
CA LEU A 29 -4.19 7.71 12.56
C LEU A 29 -2.77 7.58 11.99
N SER A 30 -2.66 7.41 10.67
CA SER A 30 -1.36 7.50 9.99
C SER A 30 -0.76 8.90 10.14
N ASN A 31 0.53 9.05 9.86
CA ASN A 31 1.15 10.38 9.88
C ASN A 31 0.52 11.34 8.87
N HIS A 32 0.18 10.85 7.68
CA HIS A 32 -0.49 11.65 6.67
C HIS A 32 -1.87 12.12 7.17
N ALA A 33 -2.66 11.22 7.75
CA ALA A 33 -3.96 11.55 8.32
C ALA A 33 -3.84 12.56 9.47
N ARG A 34 -2.86 12.39 10.36
CA ARG A 34 -2.58 13.34 11.45
C ARG A 34 -2.22 14.73 10.91
N ARG A 35 -1.35 14.80 9.90
CA ARG A 35 -0.96 16.08 9.27
C ARG A 35 -2.13 16.77 8.58
N LYS A 36 -3.00 16.02 7.91
CA LYS A 36 -4.22 16.55 7.29
C LYS A 36 -5.16 17.13 8.36
N LEU A 37 -5.37 16.39 9.45
CA LEU A 37 -6.17 16.85 10.58
C LEU A 37 -5.57 18.10 11.24
N GLU A 38 -4.25 18.18 11.38
CA GLU A 38 -3.55 19.35 11.89
C GLU A 38 -3.61 20.55 10.93
N ALA A 39 -3.59 20.32 9.61
CA ALA A 39 -3.76 21.39 8.62
C ALA A 39 -5.20 21.95 8.66
N ASP A 40 -6.19 21.08 8.82
CA ASP A 40 -7.59 21.50 8.98
C ASP A 40 -7.84 22.16 10.35
N ALA A 41 -6.98 21.91 11.35
CA ALA A 41 -7.12 22.42 12.71
C ALA A 41 -6.97 23.95 12.84
N GLU A 42 -6.38 24.66 11.88
CA GLU A 42 -6.34 26.13 11.94
C GLU A 42 -7.75 26.74 11.91
N THR A 43 -8.70 26.09 11.23
CA THR A 43 -10.12 26.49 11.26
C THR A 43 -10.75 26.24 12.63
N ILE A 44 -10.32 25.18 13.32
CA ILE A 44 -10.77 24.83 14.67
C ILE A 44 -10.18 25.79 15.71
N TYR A 45 -8.94 26.23 15.54
CA TYR A 45 -8.31 27.22 16.42
C TYR A 45 -9.00 28.57 16.38
N ALA A 46 -9.72 28.89 15.31
CA ALA A 46 -10.54 30.10 15.22
C ALA A 46 -11.85 29.99 16.04
N LEU A 47 -12.35 28.78 16.31
CA LEU A 47 -13.57 28.58 17.06
C LEU A 47 -13.40 28.98 18.53
N GLU A 48 -14.48 29.49 19.12
CA GLU A 48 -14.56 29.69 20.57
C GLU A 48 -14.33 28.35 21.28
N PHE A 49 -13.48 28.36 22.31
CA PHE A 49 -13.26 27.18 23.13
C PHE A 49 -14.42 26.99 24.11
N SER A 50 -15.46 26.29 23.64
CA SER A 50 -16.68 25.99 24.39
C SER A 50 -17.00 24.49 24.33
N ILE A 51 -17.76 24.00 25.31
CA ILE A 51 -18.18 22.59 25.39
C ILE A 51 -18.93 22.17 24.11
N SER A 52 -19.84 23.01 23.62
CA SER A 52 -20.61 22.75 22.40
C SER A 52 -19.70 22.57 21.18
N ASN A 53 -18.73 23.47 20.98
CA ASN A 53 -17.80 23.40 19.86
C ASN A 53 -16.88 22.18 19.95
N VAL A 54 -16.43 21.83 21.16
CA VAL A 54 -15.63 20.62 21.38
C VAL A 54 -16.43 19.36 21.02
N HIS A 55 -17.68 19.25 21.47
CA HIS A 55 -18.54 18.12 21.09
C HIS A 55 -18.82 18.06 19.59
N GLY A 56 -19.13 19.20 18.96
CA GLY A 56 -19.34 19.30 17.52
C GLY A 56 -18.12 18.84 16.72
N PHE A 57 -16.92 19.26 17.14
CA PHE A 57 -15.66 18.81 16.56
C PHE A 57 -15.46 17.30 16.69
N LEU A 58 -15.62 16.75 17.90
CA LEU A 58 -15.48 15.31 18.14
C LEU A 58 -16.48 14.49 17.31
N ALA A 59 -17.74 14.94 17.22
CA ALA A 59 -18.76 14.27 16.42
C ALA A 59 -18.45 14.30 14.92
N GLY A 60 -18.01 15.45 14.39
CA GLY A 60 -17.59 15.58 12.99
C GLY A 60 -16.37 14.71 12.66
N MET A 61 -15.42 14.59 13.59
CA MET A 61 -14.31 13.65 13.44
C MET A 61 -14.78 12.20 13.36
N ILE A 62 -15.67 11.76 14.25
CA ILE A 62 -16.21 10.38 14.21
C ILE A 62 -16.90 10.10 12.87
N GLN A 63 -17.68 11.06 12.36
CA GLN A 63 -18.35 10.95 11.06
C GLN A 63 -17.36 10.84 9.88
N SER A 64 -16.21 11.50 9.98
CA SER A 64 -15.16 11.45 8.94
C SER A 64 -14.18 10.28 9.10
N MET A 65 -14.27 9.46 10.15
CA MET A 65 -13.32 8.35 10.36
C MET A 65 -13.28 7.37 9.18
N GLY A 66 -14.43 7.05 8.59
CA GLY A 66 -14.50 6.13 7.45
C GLY A 66 -13.70 6.63 6.23
N SER A 67 -13.78 7.92 5.92
CA SER A 67 -13.00 8.51 4.83
C SER A 67 -11.52 8.61 5.18
N ILE A 68 -11.18 8.97 6.43
CA ILE A 68 -9.79 9.03 6.89
C ILE A 68 -9.10 7.66 6.75
N TYR A 69 -9.73 6.58 7.21
CA TYR A 69 -9.16 5.24 7.03
C TYR A 69 -9.10 4.84 5.55
N THR A 70 -10.09 5.23 4.75
CA THR A 70 -10.03 5.00 3.29
C THR A 70 -8.80 5.66 2.67
N ASP A 71 -8.56 6.94 2.99
CA ASP A 71 -7.37 7.69 2.54
C ASP A 71 -6.06 7.04 3.02
N MET A 72 -6.01 6.55 4.27
CA MET A 72 -4.85 5.84 4.82
C MET A 72 -4.54 4.56 4.05
N VAL A 73 -5.56 3.75 3.78
CA VAL A 73 -5.43 2.48 3.06
C VAL A 73 -4.98 2.72 1.63
N LEU A 74 -5.58 3.70 0.94
CA LEU A 74 -5.20 4.09 -0.43
C LEU A 74 -3.77 4.64 -0.48
N GLY A 75 -3.42 5.54 0.44
CA GLY A 75 -2.08 6.14 0.50
C GLY A 75 -0.98 5.13 0.79
N LEU A 76 -1.22 4.16 1.68
CA LEU A 76 -0.28 3.06 1.92
C LEU A 76 -0.10 2.20 0.67
N PHE A 77 -1.21 1.84 0.00
CA PHE A 77 -1.16 1.07 -1.23
C PHE A 77 -0.32 1.78 -2.30
N ASP A 78 -0.57 3.07 -2.54
CA ASP A 78 0.17 3.87 -3.51
C ASP A 78 1.66 3.95 -3.15
N THR A 79 1.97 4.18 -1.87
CA THR A 79 3.36 4.24 -1.39
C THR A 79 4.08 2.90 -1.64
N ILE A 80 3.42 1.76 -1.43
CA ILE A 80 4.04 0.44 -1.66
C ILE A 80 4.33 0.23 -3.15
N ILE A 81 3.38 0.55 -4.04
CA ILE A 81 3.56 0.32 -5.48
C ILE A 81 4.54 1.31 -6.11
N GLU A 82 4.57 2.57 -5.66
CA GLU A 82 5.45 3.61 -6.19
C GLU A 82 6.92 3.30 -5.87
N ARG A 83 7.18 2.75 -4.68
CA ARG A 83 8.53 2.43 -4.23
C ARG A 83 9.18 1.30 -5.01
N SER A 84 8.41 0.35 -5.57
CA SER A 84 8.96 -0.69 -6.42
C SER A 84 7.90 -1.34 -7.31
N SER A 85 8.18 -1.39 -8.61
CA SER A 85 7.37 -2.14 -9.59
C SER A 85 7.32 -3.64 -9.29
N ASP A 86 8.29 -4.19 -8.55
CA ASP A 86 8.29 -5.61 -8.18
C ASP A 86 7.15 -5.96 -7.21
N ASN A 87 6.59 -4.95 -6.54
CA ASN A 87 5.51 -5.14 -5.57
C ASN A 87 4.14 -5.36 -6.23
N VAL A 88 3.99 -4.96 -7.50
CA VAL A 88 2.68 -4.91 -8.17
C VAL A 88 2.54 -6.01 -9.21
N VAL A 89 1.32 -6.51 -9.33
CA VAL A 89 0.88 -7.34 -10.46
C VAL A 89 -0.40 -6.78 -11.04
N PHE A 90 -0.57 -7.01 -12.34
CA PHE A 90 -1.67 -6.47 -13.12
C PHE A 90 -2.69 -7.55 -13.45
N TYR A 91 -3.96 -7.18 -13.50
CA TYR A 91 -5.05 -8.04 -13.95
C TYR A 91 -6.08 -7.19 -14.73
N LYS A 92 -6.95 -7.85 -15.49
CA LYS A 92 -8.02 -7.17 -16.21
C LYS A 92 -8.99 -6.57 -15.20
N SER A 93 -9.31 -5.27 -15.31
CA SER A 93 -10.30 -4.64 -14.42
C SER A 93 -11.69 -5.19 -14.63
N TRP A 94 -12.52 -5.03 -13.59
CA TRP A 94 -13.94 -5.36 -13.60
C TRP A 94 -14.72 -4.72 -14.76
N LYS A 95 -15.65 -5.50 -15.33
CA LYS A 95 -16.31 -5.25 -16.62
C LYS A 95 -17.23 -4.03 -16.65
N SER A 96 -17.84 -3.63 -15.53
CA SER A 96 -18.75 -2.47 -15.52
C SER A 96 -18.03 -1.13 -15.68
N ASN A 97 -16.69 -1.11 -15.69
CA ASN A 97 -15.91 0.09 -15.92
C ASN A 97 -15.85 0.36 -17.43
N GLN A 98 -16.66 1.32 -17.92
CA GLN A 98 -16.78 1.66 -19.36
C GLN A 98 -15.44 1.98 -20.07
N LYS A 99 -14.35 2.17 -19.31
CA LYS A 99 -13.04 2.57 -19.82
C LYS A 99 -12.01 1.43 -19.96
N HIS A 100 -12.40 0.15 -19.84
CA HIS A 100 -11.47 -1.00 -19.93
C HIS A 100 -10.14 -0.75 -19.22
N LYS A 101 -10.19 -0.52 -17.90
CA LYS A 101 -8.99 -0.21 -17.11
C LYS A 101 -8.16 -1.46 -16.81
N VAL A 102 -6.90 -1.27 -16.44
CA VAL A 102 -6.05 -2.32 -15.86
C VAL A 102 -6.12 -2.20 -14.34
N GLY A 103 -6.47 -3.32 -13.69
CA GLY A 103 -6.44 -3.42 -12.24
C GLY A 103 -5.03 -3.73 -11.74
N MET A 104 -4.69 -3.22 -10.57
CA MET A 104 -3.42 -3.48 -9.90
C MET A 104 -3.66 -4.09 -8.53
N ARG A 105 -2.77 -4.98 -8.10
CA ARG A 105 -2.72 -5.46 -6.72
C ARG A 105 -1.29 -5.68 -6.27
N ILE A 106 -1.05 -5.57 -4.97
CA ILE A 106 0.22 -5.92 -4.35
C ILE A 106 0.37 -7.46 -4.35
N ARG A 107 1.59 -7.95 -4.56
CA ARG A 107 1.92 -9.38 -4.45
C ARG A 107 1.61 -9.91 -3.05
N LYS A 108 0.95 -11.06 -2.96
CA LYS A 108 0.47 -11.65 -1.69
C LYS A 108 1.58 -12.36 -0.91
N LYS A 109 2.62 -12.84 -1.61
CA LYS A 109 3.71 -13.60 -0.98
C LYS A 109 4.83 -12.74 -0.43
N ARG A 110 5.14 -11.62 -1.09
CA ARG A 110 6.23 -10.72 -0.71
C ARG A 110 6.11 -9.37 -1.38
N PHE A 111 6.38 -8.30 -0.64
CA PHE A 111 6.67 -6.98 -1.19
C PHE A 111 7.92 -6.38 -0.53
N ILE A 112 8.54 -5.41 -1.20
CA ILE A 112 9.85 -4.83 -0.88
C ILE A 112 9.71 -3.33 -0.73
N ILE A 113 10.36 -2.79 0.29
CA ILE A 113 10.50 -1.35 0.48
C ILE A 113 11.99 -1.00 0.32
N PRO A 114 12.40 -0.45 -0.83
CA PRO A 114 13.75 0.07 -1.02
C PRO A 114 13.94 1.40 -0.30
N ARG A 115 15.21 1.82 -0.21
CA ARG A 115 15.64 3.05 0.51
C ARG A 115 15.20 3.05 1.97
N PHE A 116 15.13 1.87 2.57
CA PHE A 116 14.85 1.71 3.98
C PHE A 116 16.17 1.81 4.75
N ASN A 117 16.33 2.89 5.51
CA ASN A 117 17.58 3.22 6.16
C ASN A 117 17.45 3.19 7.69
N THR A 118 18.53 2.75 8.33
CA THR A 118 18.73 2.83 9.77
C THR A 118 19.92 3.73 10.08
N TRP A 119 19.97 4.28 11.29
CA TRP A 119 21.18 4.94 11.79
C TRP A 119 22.33 3.93 11.90
N SER A 120 23.57 4.42 12.03
CA SER A 120 24.75 3.57 12.25
C SER A 120 24.60 2.66 13.48
N SER A 121 23.84 3.11 14.49
CA SER A 121 23.45 2.35 15.68
C SER A 121 22.48 1.20 15.42
N GLY A 122 21.93 1.07 14.20
CA GLY A 122 20.87 0.13 13.86
C GLY A 122 19.46 0.61 14.18
N ALA A 123 19.30 1.77 14.84
CA ALA A 123 18.00 2.35 15.15
C ALA A 123 17.26 2.82 13.89
N LEU A 124 15.93 2.75 13.91
CA LEU A 124 15.09 3.28 12.83
C LEU A 124 15.30 4.79 12.68
N GLN A 125 15.40 5.25 11.44
CA GLN A 125 15.19 6.66 11.14
C GLN A 125 13.71 7.01 11.30
N TYR A 126 13.43 8.28 11.64
CA TYR A 126 12.07 8.76 11.94
C TYR A 126 11.08 8.42 10.82
N GLU A 127 11.45 8.65 9.56
CA GLU A 127 10.57 8.37 8.41
C GLU A 127 10.28 6.88 8.24
N CYS A 128 11.29 6.03 8.42
CA CYS A 128 11.14 4.58 8.35
C CYS A 128 10.24 4.06 9.49
N GLU A 129 10.43 4.59 10.69
CA GLU A 129 9.62 4.29 11.85
C GLU A 129 8.15 4.70 11.67
N GLN A 130 7.91 5.90 11.16
CA GLN A 130 6.57 6.38 10.86
C GLN A 130 5.90 5.51 9.80
N PHE A 131 6.63 5.12 8.75
CA PHE A 131 6.12 4.23 7.72
C PHE A 131 5.74 2.84 8.26
N LEU A 132 6.56 2.24 9.14
CA LEU A 132 6.19 0.98 9.81
C LEU A 132 4.93 1.13 10.67
N GLY A 133 4.82 2.24 11.40
CA GLY A 133 3.63 2.55 12.18
C GLY A 133 2.37 2.74 11.33
N ASP A 134 2.50 3.29 10.13
CA ASP A 134 1.38 3.46 9.19
C ASP A 134 0.95 2.11 8.60
N ILE A 135 1.89 1.19 8.30
CA ILE A 135 1.56 -0.20 7.95
C ILE A 135 0.78 -0.85 9.09
N ASP A 136 1.31 -0.78 10.33
CA ASP A 136 0.66 -1.37 11.49
C ASP A 136 -0.80 -0.88 11.58
N LYS A 137 -1.05 0.44 11.61
CA LYS A 137 -2.42 0.99 11.72
C LYS A 137 -3.35 0.55 10.60
N VAL A 138 -2.90 0.55 9.34
CA VAL A 138 -3.73 0.13 8.21
C VAL A 138 -4.10 -1.35 8.31
N PHE A 139 -3.13 -2.22 8.61
CA PHE A 139 -3.43 -3.65 8.73
C PHE A 139 -4.20 -3.96 10.02
N GLY A 140 -4.00 -3.23 11.11
CA GLY A 140 -4.85 -3.30 12.30
C GLY A 140 -6.31 -2.99 11.96
N TYR A 141 -6.56 -1.88 11.25
CA TYR A 141 -7.90 -1.50 10.79
C TYR A 141 -8.54 -2.55 9.88
N LEU A 142 -7.82 -2.99 8.83
CA LEU A 142 -8.33 -3.98 7.87
C LEU A 142 -8.60 -5.35 8.49
N ASN A 143 -7.97 -5.67 9.62
CA ASN A 143 -8.16 -6.93 10.34
C ASN A 143 -9.08 -6.79 11.57
N GLY A 144 -9.66 -5.61 11.80
CA GLY A 144 -10.59 -5.37 12.92
C GLY A 144 -9.92 -5.34 14.30
N ILE A 145 -8.60 -5.14 14.36
CA ILE A 145 -7.86 -5.04 15.64
C ILE A 145 -7.86 -3.58 16.09
N SER A 146 -8.57 -3.32 17.19
CA SER A 146 -8.66 -1.99 17.82
C SER A 146 -7.73 -1.82 19.03
N GLY A 147 -7.13 -2.91 19.55
CA GLY A 147 -6.23 -2.91 20.69
C GLY A 147 -4.74 -2.83 20.34
N ASP A 148 -3.89 -3.03 21.34
CA ASP A 148 -2.44 -3.15 21.18
C ASP A 148 -2.07 -4.54 20.65
N TYR A 149 -1.08 -4.59 19.77
CA TYR A 149 -0.52 -5.82 19.23
C TYR A 149 0.96 -5.62 18.92
N PHE A 150 1.68 -6.72 18.73
CA PHE A 150 3.10 -6.69 18.45
C PHE A 150 3.38 -6.33 16.98
N GLY A 151 3.24 -5.04 16.66
CA GLY A 151 3.41 -4.49 15.31
C GLY A 151 4.86 -4.51 14.79
N LEU A 152 5.03 -4.21 13.51
CA LEU A 152 6.31 -4.07 12.83
C LEU A 152 7.22 -3.07 13.52
N ARG A 153 6.70 -1.90 13.90
CA ARG A 153 7.50 -0.87 14.58
C ARG A 153 8.09 -1.38 15.89
N GLN A 154 7.26 -2.06 16.69
CA GLN A 154 7.68 -2.62 17.98
C GLN A 154 8.65 -3.79 17.79
N SER A 155 8.35 -4.68 16.84
CA SER A 155 9.23 -5.80 16.50
C SER A 155 10.61 -5.33 16.04
N PHE A 156 10.66 -4.33 15.17
CA PHE A 156 11.93 -3.82 14.64
C PHE A 156 12.81 -3.22 15.74
N ARG A 157 12.22 -2.43 16.66
CA ARG A 157 12.94 -1.86 17.81
C ARG A 157 13.51 -2.91 18.76
N LYS A 158 12.81 -4.03 18.93
CA LYS A 158 13.19 -5.08 19.88
C LYS A 158 14.30 -5.99 19.35
N ASN A 159 14.42 -6.10 18.03
CA ASN A 159 15.30 -7.07 17.38
C ASN A 159 16.57 -6.41 16.80
N ASN A 160 17.68 -7.14 16.81
CA ASN A 160 18.87 -6.75 16.05
C ASN A 160 18.68 -7.09 14.57
N VAL A 161 18.07 -6.18 13.82
CA VAL A 161 17.69 -6.39 12.41
C VAL A 161 18.86 -6.45 11.43
N ASN A 162 20.09 -6.20 11.88
CA ASN A 162 21.28 -6.23 11.03
C ASN A 162 21.79 -7.66 10.75
N THR A 163 21.05 -8.68 11.16
CA THR A 163 21.33 -10.09 10.85
C THR A 163 20.61 -10.53 9.57
N SER A 164 20.96 -11.71 9.06
CA SER A 164 20.26 -12.34 7.91
C SER A 164 18.95 -13.03 8.28
N GLU A 165 18.46 -12.86 9.51
CA GLU A 165 17.30 -13.58 10.03
C GLU A 165 15.98 -12.98 9.54
N ARG A 166 14.88 -13.71 9.74
CA ARG A 166 13.53 -13.16 9.60
C ARG A 166 12.98 -12.89 10.99
N PHE A 167 12.38 -11.74 11.16
CA PHE A 167 11.71 -11.35 12.40
C PHE A 167 10.21 -11.33 12.17
N THR A 168 9.45 -11.53 13.24
CA THR A 168 7.99 -11.63 13.17
C THR A 168 7.33 -10.42 13.83
N SER A 169 6.24 -9.95 13.25
CA SER A 169 5.27 -9.04 13.84
C SER A 169 3.88 -9.70 13.80
N GLU A 170 2.83 -8.98 14.16
CA GLU A 170 1.45 -9.49 14.13
C GLU A 170 1.08 -10.07 12.75
N PHE A 171 1.27 -9.29 11.68
CA PHE A 171 0.78 -9.62 10.34
C PHE A 171 1.86 -10.13 9.38
N PHE A 172 3.14 -9.90 9.67
CA PHE A 172 4.24 -10.16 8.75
C PHE A 172 5.41 -10.86 9.42
N GLU A 173 6.10 -11.70 8.66
CA GLU A 173 7.55 -11.81 8.82
C GLU A 173 8.23 -10.73 7.98
N TYR A 174 9.40 -10.27 8.41
CA TYR A 174 10.20 -9.32 7.63
C TYR A 174 11.70 -9.59 7.77
N ARG A 175 12.45 -9.10 6.79
CA ARG A 175 13.91 -9.14 6.78
C ARG A 175 14.48 -7.83 6.26
N TYR A 176 15.41 -7.27 7.01
CA TYR A 176 16.15 -6.08 6.61
C TYR A 176 17.47 -6.47 5.94
N TYR A 177 17.75 -5.89 4.79
CA TYR A 177 19.01 -6.07 4.07
C TYR A 177 19.80 -4.76 4.11
N LYS A 178 20.71 -4.64 5.09
CA LYS A 178 21.51 -3.43 5.31
C LYS A 178 22.33 -3.02 4.09
N GLY A 179 22.92 -3.99 3.37
CA GLY A 179 23.76 -3.72 2.20
C GLY A 179 23.00 -3.09 1.03
N SER A 180 21.75 -3.50 0.80
CA SER A 180 20.90 -2.94 -0.27
C SER A 180 19.95 -1.84 0.21
N GLY A 181 19.86 -1.60 1.53
CA GLY A 181 18.88 -0.68 2.11
C GLY A 181 17.44 -1.08 1.77
N THR A 182 17.11 -2.37 1.83
CA THR A 182 15.78 -2.88 1.51
C THR A 182 15.15 -3.60 2.70
N LEU A 183 13.85 -3.39 2.91
CA LEU A 183 13.04 -4.13 3.87
C LEU A 183 12.05 -5.01 3.12
N HIS A 184 12.13 -6.32 3.33
CA HIS A 184 11.28 -7.31 2.66
C HIS A 184 10.22 -7.77 3.64
N PHE A 185 8.96 -7.74 3.20
CA PHE A 185 7.80 -8.17 3.98
C PHE A 185 7.25 -9.47 3.41
N PHE A 186 6.94 -10.42 4.29
CA PHE A 186 6.36 -11.72 3.98
C PHE A 186 5.08 -11.85 4.81
N PRO A 187 3.90 -11.66 4.20
CA PRO A 187 2.64 -11.79 4.91
C PRO A 187 2.49 -13.18 5.51
N LYS A 188 1.99 -13.28 6.75
CA LYS A 188 1.77 -14.59 7.40
C LYS A 188 0.70 -15.43 6.70
N SER A 189 -0.21 -14.79 5.98
CA SER A 189 -1.16 -15.44 5.09
C SER A 189 -1.45 -14.55 3.88
N ASP A 190 -1.89 -15.16 2.79
CA ASP A 190 -2.27 -14.45 1.57
C ASP A 190 -3.43 -13.46 1.81
N GLU A 191 -4.29 -13.78 2.79
CA GLU A 191 -5.45 -13.00 3.17
C GLU A 191 -5.07 -11.62 3.76
N VAL A 192 -3.95 -11.53 4.48
CA VAL A 192 -3.48 -10.27 5.08
C VAL A 192 -3.38 -9.18 4.01
N VAL A 193 -2.64 -9.44 2.93
CA VAL A 193 -2.47 -8.48 1.82
C VAL A 193 -3.67 -8.50 0.87
N ASP A 194 -4.40 -9.60 0.75
CA ASP A 194 -5.60 -9.62 -0.08
C ASP A 194 -6.71 -8.72 0.47
N ARG A 195 -6.83 -8.53 1.79
CA ARG A 195 -7.76 -7.55 2.39
C ARG A 195 -7.46 -6.13 1.92
N LEU A 196 -6.18 -5.72 1.94
CA LEU A 196 -5.73 -4.43 1.40
C LEU A 196 -6.06 -4.32 -0.09
N ASN A 197 -5.68 -5.33 -0.88
CA ASN A 197 -5.92 -5.34 -2.32
C ASN A 197 -7.41 -5.27 -2.69
N ARG A 198 -8.27 -6.01 -1.97
CA ARG A 198 -9.72 -6.00 -2.19
C ARG A 198 -10.33 -4.67 -1.81
N PHE A 199 -9.92 -4.10 -0.68
CA PHE A 199 -10.37 -2.78 -0.25
C PHE A 199 -10.07 -1.73 -1.32
N VAL A 200 -8.82 -1.63 -1.74
CA VAL A 200 -8.41 -0.66 -2.78
C VAL A 200 -9.06 -0.97 -4.12
N GLY A 201 -9.10 -2.24 -4.51
CA GLY A 201 -9.69 -2.67 -5.78
C GLY A 201 -11.18 -2.31 -5.89
N ARG A 202 -11.96 -2.41 -4.80
CA ARG A 202 -13.37 -1.98 -4.78
C ARG A 202 -13.50 -0.46 -4.91
N ILE A 203 -12.75 0.29 -4.11
CA ILE A 203 -12.79 1.77 -4.12
C ILE A 203 -12.38 2.32 -5.49
N ARG A 204 -11.35 1.73 -6.13
CA ARG A 204 -10.88 2.11 -7.47
C ARG A 204 -11.69 1.47 -8.61
N GLN A 205 -12.72 0.70 -8.30
CA GLN A 205 -13.57 0.01 -9.26
C GLN A 205 -12.78 -0.93 -10.20
N TRP A 206 -11.68 -1.50 -9.69
CA TRP A 206 -10.93 -2.57 -10.32
C TRP A 206 -11.54 -3.94 -10.05
N LEU A 207 -12.20 -4.07 -8.90
CA LEU A 207 -12.96 -5.24 -8.47
C LEU A 207 -14.45 -4.89 -8.38
N PRO A 208 -15.35 -5.87 -8.53
CA PRO A 208 -16.75 -5.68 -8.17
C PRO A 208 -16.91 -5.41 -6.67
N GLN A 209 -18.03 -4.80 -6.27
CA GLN A 209 -18.33 -4.61 -4.85
C GLN A 209 -18.44 -5.95 -4.13
N ASP A 210 -19.18 -6.89 -4.73
CA ASP A 210 -19.19 -8.28 -4.35
C ASP A 210 -18.39 -9.14 -5.35
N MET A 211 -17.43 -9.92 -4.85
CA MET A 211 -16.71 -10.88 -5.67
C MET A 211 -17.64 -12.00 -6.19
N GLY A 212 -18.81 -12.21 -5.59
CA GLY A 212 -19.88 -13.08 -6.10
C GLY A 212 -20.27 -12.73 -7.54
N ASP A 213 -20.34 -11.44 -7.87
CA ASP A 213 -20.74 -10.94 -9.19
C ASP A 213 -19.73 -11.26 -10.30
N ALA A 214 -18.48 -11.56 -9.92
CA ALA A 214 -17.45 -11.88 -10.88
C ALA A 214 -17.59 -13.30 -11.45
N ASN A 215 -17.42 -13.42 -12.76
CA ASN A 215 -17.31 -14.71 -13.41
C ASN A 215 -16.04 -15.45 -12.98
N GLU A 216 -16.03 -16.78 -13.15
CA GLU A 216 -14.92 -17.65 -12.73
C GLU A 216 -13.60 -17.27 -13.40
N HIS A 217 -13.65 -16.86 -14.68
CA HIS A 217 -12.46 -16.44 -15.41
C HIS A 217 -11.79 -15.22 -14.74
N PHE A 218 -12.58 -14.23 -14.33
CA PHE A 218 -12.08 -13.04 -13.65
C PHE A 218 -11.48 -13.41 -12.29
N LYS A 219 -12.19 -14.23 -11.50
CA LYS A 219 -11.70 -14.73 -10.19
C LYS A 219 -10.36 -15.43 -10.35
N LYS A 220 -10.26 -16.37 -11.30
CA LYS A 220 -9.04 -17.10 -11.63
C LYS A 220 -7.92 -16.16 -12.06
N GLN A 221 -8.21 -15.16 -12.89
CA GLN A 221 -7.21 -14.18 -13.31
C GLN A 221 -6.68 -13.34 -12.14
N TYR A 222 -7.55 -12.85 -11.27
CA TYR A 222 -7.18 -12.08 -10.09
C TYR A 222 -6.29 -12.88 -9.12
N GLU A 223 -6.71 -14.11 -8.82
CA GLU A 223 -5.99 -15.02 -7.93
C GLU A 223 -4.62 -15.39 -8.51
N GLN A 224 -4.58 -15.79 -9.78
CA GLN A 224 -3.37 -16.25 -10.47
C GLN A 224 -2.54 -15.13 -11.10
N ALA A 225 -2.84 -13.85 -10.82
CA ALA A 225 -2.17 -12.71 -11.44
C ALA A 225 -0.64 -12.72 -11.27
N GLU A 226 -0.13 -13.20 -10.13
CA GLU A 226 1.31 -13.37 -9.90
C GLU A 226 1.93 -14.38 -10.86
N LYS A 227 1.32 -15.56 -10.97
CA LYS A 227 1.78 -16.60 -11.89
C LYS A 227 1.78 -16.10 -13.33
N TYR A 228 0.70 -15.46 -13.77
CA TYR A 228 0.64 -14.90 -15.11
C TYR A 228 1.70 -13.83 -15.34
N SER A 229 1.91 -12.92 -14.38
CA SER A 229 2.94 -11.89 -14.48
C SER A 229 4.34 -12.49 -14.60
N ASP A 230 4.65 -13.51 -13.81
CA ASP A 230 5.95 -14.18 -13.83
C ASP A 230 6.15 -14.99 -15.12
N ASP A 231 5.11 -15.67 -15.61
CA ASP A 231 5.11 -16.38 -16.90
C ASP A 231 5.35 -15.40 -18.07
N TYR A 232 4.68 -14.24 -18.07
CA TYR A 232 4.91 -13.18 -19.06
C TYR A 232 6.35 -12.68 -19.00
N LEU A 233 6.85 -12.30 -17.82
CA LEU A 233 8.21 -11.81 -17.65
C LEU A 233 9.25 -12.84 -18.07
N LYS A 234 9.01 -14.13 -17.81
CA LYS A 234 9.87 -15.22 -18.26
C LYS A 234 9.88 -15.33 -19.78
N ALA A 235 8.71 -15.30 -20.42
CA ALA A 235 8.58 -15.36 -21.89
C ALA A 235 9.26 -14.16 -22.59
N PHE A 236 9.21 -12.97 -22.00
CA PHE A 236 9.92 -11.79 -22.53
C PHE A 236 11.43 -11.84 -22.35
N ARG A 237 11.94 -12.55 -21.34
CA ARG A 237 13.38 -12.73 -21.09
C ARG A 237 14.00 -13.85 -21.93
N GLU A 238 13.18 -14.78 -22.43
CA GLU A 238 13.65 -15.79 -23.37
C GLU A 238 14.00 -15.15 -24.72
N PRO A 239 15.18 -15.46 -25.32
CA PRO A 239 15.53 -14.95 -26.63
C PRO A 239 14.42 -15.28 -27.65
N LEU A 240 13.97 -14.28 -28.41
CA LEU A 240 12.92 -14.39 -29.44
C LEU A 240 13.06 -15.58 -30.40
N HIS A 241 14.27 -16.12 -30.56
CA HIS A 241 14.51 -17.31 -31.39
C HIS A 241 13.92 -18.61 -30.80
N LYS A 242 13.64 -18.68 -29.49
CA LYS A 242 13.20 -19.91 -28.79
C LYS A 242 11.72 -19.92 -28.43
N SER A 243 10.99 -18.82 -28.62
CA SER A 243 9.57 -18.79 -28.29
C SER A 243 8.74 -19.54 -29.35
N PRO A 244 7.72 -20.34 -28.97
CA PRO A 244 6.83 -21.02 -29.92
C PRO A 244 6.10 -20.06 -30.88
N THR A 245 5.95 -18.80 -30.48
CA THR A 245 5.38 -17.73 -31.30
C THR A 245 6.25 -17.35 -32.51
N HIS A 246 7.56 -17.53 -32.44
CA HIS A 246 8.45 -17.30 -33.59
C HIS A 246 8.25 -18.40 -34.67
N VAL A 247 7.99 -19.63 -34.26
CA VAL A 247 7.70 -20.75 -35.17
C VAL A 247 6.39 -20.52 -35.92
N LEU A 248 5.38 -19.97 -35.23
CA LEU A 248 4.10 -19.58 -35.83
C LEU A 248 4.22 -18.38 -36.78
N ALA A 249 5.01 -17.36 -36.42
CA ALA A 249 5.27 -16.21 -37.28
C ALA A 249 6.05 -16.62 -38.56
N HIS A 250 7.03 -17.52 -38.43
CA HIS A 250 7.76 -18.07 -39.57
C HIS A 250 6.88 -18.97 -40.44
N ALA A 251 6.07 -19.85 -39.85
CA ALA A 251 5.15 -20.73 -40.57
C ALA A 251 4.02 -19.97 -41.29
N CYS A 252 3.63 -18.79 -40.79
CA CYS A 252 2.68 -17.89 -41.46
C CYS A 252 3.32 -17.18 -42.66
N ARG A 253 4.59 -16.76 -42.54
CA ARG A 253 5.36 -16.12 -43.63
C ARG A 253 5.63 -17.07 -44.81
N VAL A 254 5.97 -18.33 -44.52
CA VAL A 254 6.23 -19.35 -45.54
C VAL A 254 4.96 -19.73 -46.33
N ARG A 255 3.77 -19.62 -45.71
CA ARG A 255 2.49 -19.90 -46.38
C ARG A 255 2.00 -18.77 -47.31
N GLN A 256 2.39 -17.52 -47.06
CA GLN A 256 1.92 -16.38 -47.86
C GLN A 256 2.78 -16.11 -49.11
N HIS A 257 4.03 -16.59 -49.14
CA HIS A 257 4.92 -16.47 -50.30
C HIS A 257 5.71 -17.77 -50.54
N PRO A 258 5.14 -18.76 -51.24
CA PRO A 258 5.83 -20.05 -51.48
C PRO A 258 7.08 -19.94 -52.38
N GLY A 259 7.31 -18.80 -53.04
CA GLY A 259 8.37 -18.62 -54.04
C GLY A 259 9.71 -18.06 -53.54
N LEU A 260 9.86 -17.73 -52.25
CA LEU A 260 11.11 -17.10 -51.73
C LEU A 260 12.07 -18.06 -51.02
N CYS A 261 11.77 -19.37 -50.98
CA CYS A 261 12.70 -20.39 -50.50
C CYS A 261 13.39 -21.10 -51.68
N SER A 262 14.18 -20.37 -52.46
CA SER A 262 15.23 -20.97 -53.26
C SER A 262 16.49 -20.12 -53.11
N ASN A 263 17.59 -20.78 -52.73
CA ASN A 263 18.93 -20.24 -52.47
C ASN A 263 19.26 -19.94 -51.01
N LEU A 264 19.52 -21.00 -50.24
CA LEU A 264 20.63 -21.06 -49.27
C LEU A 264 20.79 -22.51 -48.77
N ILE A 265 21.16 -23.40 -49.69
CA ILE A 265 21.93 -24.61 -49.39
C ILE A 265 23.00 -24.69 -50.48
N LEU A 266 24.20 -24.16 -50.18
CA LEU A 266 25.50 -24.54 -50.74
C LEU A 266 26.56 -23.50 -50.31
N ALA A 267 27.19 -23.78 -49.17
CA ALA A 267 28.60 -23.55 -48.82
C ALA A 267 28.76 -23.79 -47.31
#